data_AF-A0A1B3SLQ8-F1
#
_entry.id   AF-A0A1B3SLQ8-F1
#
_cell.length_a   1.000
_cell.length_b   1.000
_cell.length_c   1.000
_cell.angle_alpha   90.00
_cell.angle_beta   90.00
_cell.angle_gamma   90.00
#
_symmetry.space_group_name_H-M   'P 1'
#
loop_
_entity.id
_entity.type
_entity.pdbx_description
1 polymer ?
#
loop_
_entity_poly.entity_id
_entity_poly.type
_entity_poly.pdbx_seq_one_letter_code
_entity_poly.pdbx_strand_id
1 'polypeptide(L)'
;MKKLLWMLMSFTVILDSGSLAISCINNSKKIDLASIGEEDLNLVADSKTRTASERAVVKKIKEMYGIDVYKNLDFTDEYNLNEDFTSGTLEVIALENSNKLMGSVTFKLVFNSNYKFDLKDIIETKSLGNIIGSGQTPSIYDLLLATSNKNSMFKLSSEDIEIDGNPTTTNATLKAKSVSKKYVGSCEVTYNYKSDHISDNDLAKIKDIDKILRPSDNEENAAKNEAQKVIDNYFSNIEINTDYELLDFKEAKSSELDGSIVAKAKSDSEKVIGSVTFIVKYVEKDDRPSLKSLTLSELQIEPKENKQDSAQTLILELLKKKWNIENLQLDKDITFTDYKAPTASDYGRIYAQSLTDSTLIRDAVYFKIKFYDDRKKLSDIAEKDLIITPKKDNTESAVKETALEQINTKLGFNDSETKLEEVKHITFSNFTDAKPDVPGQIMAKAVDGNKFVSGYATFTVNYFDNRIDLSSISVDDAKIRPDNNKEETVKSELINWINNKYKISISESEDIDFSEFEEAKETSKPGSIKITAKNSSTKVKGSIKFTLTYMDPSIKSLKDITNTILEPKDNAKPSIIKAANSAIKAFCSSAVENTDYYLDHYDGASDGVDGKIEAFAKPTSKYLKKSVTFTFKFVK
;
A
#
# COMPACT_ATOMS: atom_id res chain seq x y z
N MET A 1 25.18 70.34 -4.75
CA MET A 1 25.96 71.60 -4.70
C MET A 1 27.19 71.45 -5.58
N LYS A 2 27.53 72.54 -6.27
CA LYS A 2 28.60 72.71 -7.27
C LYS A 2 29.98 72.24 -6.79
N LYS A 3 30.72 71.61 -7.72
CA LYS A 3 32.17 71.29 -7.84
C LYS A 3 32.27 69.86 -8.39
N LEU A 4 32.16 69.56 -9.68
CA LEU A 4 32.67 70.16 -10.92
C LEU A 4 34.19 70.35 -10.91
N LEU A 5 34.82 69.69 -11.89
CA LEU A 5 35.93 70.18 -12.71
C LEU A 5 37.24 70.48 -11.96
N TRP A 6 38.23 69.62 -12.17
CA TRP A 6 39.61 69.94 -12.57
C TRP A 6 40.49 68.75 -12.22
N MET A 7 40.58 67.76 -13.11
CA MET A 7 41.79 66.93 -13.27
C MET A 7 41.58 65.98 -14.44
N LEU A 8 42.57 65.94 -15.33
CA LEU A 8 42.74 65.05 -16.49
C LEU A 8 42.11 65.52 -17.81
N MET A 9 42.46 66.75 -18.20
CA MET A 9 42.77 67.10 -19.58
C MET A 9 44.22 67.56 -19.64
N SER A 10 45.15 66.65 -19.94
CA SER A 10 46.50 66.96 -20.43
C SER A 10 47.26 65.69 -20.74
N PHE A 11 47.20 65.21 -21.98
CA PHE A 11 48.38 64.69 -22.70
C PHE A 11 48.05 64.75 -24.19
N THR A 12 48.20 65.94 -24.75
CA THR A 12 48.53 66.13 -26.17
C THR A 12 49.93 65.56 -26.40
N VAL A 13 50.03 64.46 -27.15
CA VAL A 13 51.27 64.05 -27.83
C VAL A 13 50.96 63.86 -29.32
N ILE A 14 51.29 64.92 -30.04
CA ILE A 14 51.95 64.95 -31.36
C ILE A 14 51.65 63.77 -32.29
N LEU A 15 50.80 64.05 -33.28
CA LEU A 15 50.81 63.38 -34.59
C LEU A 15 52.12 63.75 -35.28
N ASP A 16 53.09 62.84 -35.29
CA ASP A 16 54.19 62.90 -36.25
C ASP A 16 53.84 61.96 -37.41
N SER A 17 53.50 62.55 -38.55
CA SER A 17 53.21 61.90 -39.81
C SER A 17 54.51 61.39 -40.45
N GLY A 18 55.12 60.40 -39.80
CA GLY A 18 56.17 59.59 -40.40
C GLY A 18 55.53 58.52 -41.27
N SER A 19 55.43 58.81 -42.57
CA SER A 19 55.06 57.83 -43.59
C SER A 19 56.15 56.77 -43.70
N LEU A 20 56.11 55.75 -42.83
CA LEU A 20 56.77 54.48 -43.10
C LEU A 20 55.88 53.71 -44.07
N ALA A 21 56.17 53.90 -45.35
CA ALA A 21 55.87 52.92 -46.37
C ALA A 21 56.59 51.61 -46.01
N ILE A 22 55.94 50.75 -45.24
CA ILE A 22 56.28 49.33 -45.21
C ILE A 22 55.69 48.75 -46.50
N SER A 23 56.55 48.77 -47.51
CA SER A 23 56.61 47.83 -48.62
C SER A 23 55.78 46.57 -48.36
N CYS A 24 54.76 46.36 -49.19
CA CYS A 24 54.16 45.06 -49.44
C CYS A 24 55.27 44.01 -49.58
N ILE A 25 55.17 42.90 -48.81
CA ILE A 25 55.86 41.59 -48.92
C ILE A 25 55.56 40.96 -47.56
N ASN A 26 54.75 39.94 -47.36
CA ASN A 26 54.11 38.97 -48.23
C ASN A 26 52.63 38.91 -47.83
N ASN A 27 51.77 38.32 -48.66
CA ASN A 27 50.58 37.65 -48.11
C ASN A 27 51.10 36.55 -47.17
N SER A 28 51.45 36.92 -45.92
CA SER A 28 51.72 35.95 -44.86
C SER A 28 50.38 35.29 -44.64
N LYS A 29 50.21 34.13 -45.28
CA LYS A 29 49.04 33.29 -45.17
C LYS A 29 48.69 33.21 -43.68
N LYS A 30 47.54 33.76 -43.28
CA LYS A 30 47.10 33.67 -41.88
C LYS A 30 47.05 32.20 -41.50
N ILE A 31 47.39 31.91 -40.27
CA ILE A 31 47.38 30.55 -39.75
C ILE A 31 45.95 30.24 -39.34
N ASP A 32 45.38 29.24 -39.99
CA ASP A 32 44.08 28.73 -39.61
C ASP A 32 44.25 27.85 -38.37
N LEU A 33 43.69 28.28 -37.24
CA LEU A 33 43.75 27.55 -35.98
C LEU A 33 43.11 26.16 -36.10
N ALA A 34 42.14 25.98 -37.00
CA ALA A 34 41.53 24.68 -37.28
C ALA A 34 42.50 23.68 -37.94
N SER A 35 43.69 24.13 -38.37
CA SER A 35 44.72 23.27 -38.96
C SER A 35 45.67 22.63 -37.93
N ILE A 36 45.55 22.96 -36.64
CA ILE A 36 46.34 22.33 -35.58
C ILE A 36 45.90 20.86 -35.43
N GLY A 37 46.86 19.93 -35.58
CA GLY A 37 46.62 18.50 -35.45
C GLY A 37 46.20 18.10 -34.04
N GLU A 38 45.44 17.00 -33.92
CA GLU A 38 44.93 16.52 -32.62
C GLU A 38 46.03 16.24 -31.59
N GLU A 39 47.22 15.83 -32.06
CA GLU A 39 48.40 15.58 -31.24
C GLU A 39 48.89 16.84 -30.50
N ASP A 40 48.64 18.02 -31.05
CA ASP A 40 49.07 19.31 -30.53
C ASP A 40 48.02 20.01 -29.68
N LEU A 41 46.80 19.46 -29.61
CA LEU A 41 45.70 20.02 -28.82
C LEU A 41 45.83 19.76 -27.32
N ASN A 42 46.74 18.88 -26.88
CA ASN A 42 46.94 18.60 -25.46
C ASN A 42 48.02 19.52 -24.87
N LEU A 43 47.64 20.34 -23.89
CA LEU A 43 48.53 21.29 -23.23
C LEU A 43 48.64 21.00 -21.74
N VAL A 44 49.88 21.04 -21.25
CA VAL A 44 50.16 21.05 -19.81
C VAL A 44 50.34 22.50 -19.38
N ALA A 45 49.43 23.00 -18.55
CA ALA A 45 49.52 24.35 -18.00
C ALA A 45 50.25 24.33 -16.64
N ASP A 46 51.07 25.35 -16.37
CA ASP A 46 51.89 25.44 -15.14
C ASP A 46 51.04 25.59 -13.86
N SER A 47 49.79 26.04 -13.99
CA SER A 47 48.82 26.09 -12.91
C SER A 47 47.39 25.91 -13.45
N LYS A 48 46.44 25.73 -12.54
CA LYS A 48 45.01 25.58 -12.84
C LYS A 48 44.30 26.92 -13.12
N THR A 49 45.03 27.99 -13.43
CA THR A 49 44.45 29.31 -13.68
C THR A 49 44.29 29.56 -15.17
N ARG A 50 43.25 30.33 -15.54
CA ARG A 50 43.01 30.76 -16.92
C ARG A 50 44.26 31.37 -17.56
N THR A 51 44.94 32.27 -16.85
CA THR A 51 46.16 32.94 -17.33
C THR A 51 47.31 31.96 -17.61
N ALA A 52 47.47 30.89 -16.84
CA ALA A 52 48.49 29.88 -17.12
C ALA A 52 48.16 29.06 -18.37
N SER A 53 46.88 28.72 -18.58
CA SER A 53 46.40 28.05 -19.78
C SER A 53 46.58 28.93 -21.02
N GLU A 54 46.27 30.24 -20.93
CA GLU A 54 46.52 31.21 -22.01
C GLU A 54 48.01 31.27 -22.38
N ARG A 55 48.90 31.34 -21.38
CA ARG A 55 50.36 31.32 -21.64
C ARG A 55 50.81 30.02 -22.31
N ALA A 56 50.25 28.88 -21.91
CA ALA A 56 50.57 27.60 -22.53
C ALA A 56 50.12 27.56 -24.01
N VAL A 57 48.94 28.09 -24.34
CA VAL A 57 48.47 28.19 -25.73
C VAL A 57 49.34 29.13 -26.55
N VAL A 58 49.63 30.33 -26.05
CA VAL A 58 50.50 31.29 -26.76
C VAL A 58 51.88 30.68 -27.03
N LYS A 59 52.45 29.99 -26.04
CA LYS A 59 53.71 29.26 -26.19
C LYS A 59 53.61 28.17 -27.26
N LYS A 60 52.54 27.36 -27.26
CA LYS A 60 52.34 26.29 -28.24
C LYS A 60 52.21 26.83 -29.67
N ILE A 61 51.41 27.88 -29.88
CA ILE A 61 51.25 28.51 -31.20
C ILE A 61 52.59 29.05 -31.70
N LYS A 62 53.38 29.68 -30.81
CA LYS A 62 54.72 30.18 -31.14
C LYS A 62 55.67 29.05 -31.54
N GLU A 63 55.66 27.93 -30.82
CA GLU A 63 56.49 26.76 -31.11
C GLU A 63 56.12 26.11 -32.45
N MET A 64 54.83 25.96 -32.76
CA MET A 64 54.36 25.30 -33.99
C MET A 64 54.62 26.13 -35.25
N TYR A 65 54.45 27.45 -35.14
CA TYR A 65 54.36 28.30 -36.33
C TYR A 65 55.39 29.43 -36.37
N GLY A 66 56.19 29.61 -35.32
CA GLY A 66 57.21 30.65 -35.26
C GLY A 66 56.66 32.08 -35.19
N ILE A 67 55.39 32.26 -34.80
CA ILE A 67 54.75 33.57 -34.69
C ILE A 67 54.40 33.93 -33.23
N ASP A 68 54.55 35.20 -32.88
CA ASP A 68 54.05 35.73 -31.60
C ASP A 68 52.59 36.15 -31.72
N VAL A 69 51.74 35.69 -30.81
CA VAL A 69 50.30 36.02 -30.77
C VAL A 69 49.90 36.59 -29.40
N TYR A 70 48.96 37.53 -29.38
CA TYR A 70 48.55 38.23 -28.15
C TYR A 70 47.03 38.23 -27.96
N LYS A 71 46.56 37.96 -26.73
CA LYS A 71 45.13 38.02 -26.38
C LYS A 71 44.57 39.44 -26.55
N ASN A 72 43.33 39.54 -27.01
CA ASN A 72 42.62 40.78 -27.40
C ASN A 72 43.22 41.55 -28.59
N LEU A 73 44.31 41.05 -29.20
CA LEU A 73 44.88 41.60 -30.42
C LEU A 73 44.79 40.60 -31.57
N ASP A 74 45.16 39.34 -31.33
CA ASP A 74 45.15 38.26 -32.30
C ASP A 74 44.03 37.23 -32.04
N PHE A 75 43.63 37.04 -30.78
CA PHE A 75 42.59 36.08 -30.39
C PHE A 75 41.84 36.49 -29.12
N THR A 76 40.67 35.88 -28.90
CA THR A 76 39.96 35.80 -27.61
C THR A 76 39.84 34.33 -27.18
N ASP A 77 39.38 34.07 -25.95
CA ASP A 77 39.23 32.69 -25.47
C ASP A 77 38.02 32.45 -24.56
N GLU A 78 37.58 31.20 -24.56
CA GLU A 78 36.61 30.64 -23.62
C GLU A 78 37.27 29.53 -22.80
N TYR A 79 37.30 29.72 -21.47
CA TYR A 79 37.99 28.83 -20.54
C TYR A 79 36.98 28.03 -19.72
N ASN A 80 37.09 26.71 -19.79
CA ASN A 80 36.22 25.80 -19.06
C ASN A 80 37.08 24.81 -18.26
N LEU A 81 36.80 24.70 -16.97
CA LEU A 81 37.42 23.71 -16.08
C LEU A 81 36.47 22.55 -15.85
N ASN A 82 37.00 21.34 -15.75
CA ASN A 82 36.20 20.21 -15.28
C ASN A 82 36.00 20.28 -13.76
N GLU A 83 34.96 19.61 -13.25
CA GLU A 83 34.57 19.74 -11.83
C GLU A 83 35.62 19.24 -10.84
N ASP A 84 36.48 18.30 -11.25
CA ASP A 84 37.57 17.77 -10.43
C ASP A 84 38.87 18.60 -10.51
N PHE A 85 38.88 19.64 -11.34
CA PHE A 85 40.01 20.53 -11.61
C PHE A 85 41.29 19.80 -12.04
N THR A 86 41.17 18.60 -12.61
CA THR A 86 42.31 17.83 -13.15
C THR A 86 42.53 18.10 -14.64
N SER A 87 41.49 18.56 -15.34
CA SER A 87 41.55 18.92 -16.76
C SER A 87 40.62 20.08 -17.11
N GLY A 88 40.71 20.57 -18.33
CA GLY A 88 39.84 21.63 -18.82
C GLY A 88 39.96 21.81 -20.31
N THR A 89 39.31 22.83 -20.84
CA THR A 89 39.47 23.27 -22.21
C THR A 89 39.71 24.77 -22.27
N LEU A 90 40.53 25.19 -23.25
CA LEU A 90 40.64 26.58 -23.66
C LEU A 90 40.35 26.66 -25.14
N GLU A 91 39.17 27.17 -25.50
CA GLU A 91 38.86 27.50 -26.88
C GLU A 91 39.48 28.85 -27.21
N VAL A 92 40.31 28.87 -28.26
CA VAL A 92 40.96 30.07 -28.77
C VAL A 92 40.33 30.43 -30.11
N ILE A 93 39.80 31.65 -30.19
CA ILE A 93 39.04 32.16 -31.32
C ILE A 93 39.82 33.33 -31.90
N ALA A 94 40.28 33.21 -33.14
CA ALA A 94 40.98 34.30 -33.81
C ALA A 94 40.05 35.51 -33.96
N LEU A 95 40.56 36.71 -33.65
CA LEU A 95 39.81 37.93 -33.89
C LEU A 95 39.73 38.23 -35.39
N GLU A 96 38.60 38.76 -35.87
CA GLU A 96 38.37 39.05 -37.29
C GLU A 96 39.47 39.96 -37.89
N ASN A 97 39.99 40.88 -37.08
CA ASN A 97 41.04 41.83 -37.44
C ASN A 97 42.47 41.30 -37.22
N SER A 98 42.67 40.06 -36.79
CA SER A 98 44.01 39.49 -36.67
C SER A 98 44.66 39.36 -38.05
N ASN A 99 45.88 39.85 -38.18
CA ASN A 99 46.70 39.65 -39.39
C ASN A 99 47.49 38.34 -39.33
N LYS A 100 47.41 37.58 -38.23
CA LYS A 100 48.21 36.37 -38.00
C LYS A 100 47.39 35.09 -37.94
N LEU A 101 46.19 35.15 -37.36
CA LEU A 101 45.34 33.99 -37.11
C LEU A 101 44.01 34.09 -37.87
N MET A 102 43.39 32.95 -38.15
CA MET A 102 41.99 32.81 -38.54
C MET A 102 41.40 31.53 -37.93
N GLY A 103 40.08 31.38 -37.90
CA GLY A 103 39.42 30.19 -37.36
C GLY A 103 39.40 30.12 -35.83
N SER A 104 39.06 28.96 -35.29
CA SER A 104 39.12 28.65 -33.85
C SER A 104 39.64 27.25 -33.61
N VAL A 105 40.13 27.01 -32.39
CA VAL A 105 40.64 25.71 -31.94
C VAL A 105 40.45 25.53 -30.44
N THR A 106 40.15 24.32 -30.01
CA THR A 106 39.97 24.00 -28.59
C THR A 106 41.11 23.13 -28.08
N PHE A 107 41.92 23.68 -27.17
CA PHE A 107 42.97 22.94 -26.49
C PHE A 107 42.40 22.18 -25.28
N LYS A 108 42.83 20.92 -25.12
CA LYS A 108 42.62 20.11 -23.92
C LYS A 108 43.73 20.41 -22.93
N LEU A 109 43.35 20.82 -21.73
CA LEU A 109 44.27 21.18 -20.66
C LEU A 109 44.43 20.01 -19.69
N VAL A 110 45.67 19.69 -19.35
CA VAL A 110 46.02 18.76 -18.28
C VAL A 110 46.77 19.55 -17.21
N PHE A 111 46.28 19.48 -15.98
CA PHE A 111 46.90 20.18 -14.86
C PHE A 111 47.68 19.21 -13.97
N ASN A 112 48.78 19.67 -13.40
CA ASN A 112 49.48 18.90 -12.39
C ASN A 112 48.58 18.71 -11.16
N SER A 113 48.30 17.45 -10.80
CA SER A 113 47.37 17.07 -9.74
C SER A 113 47.77 17.56 -8.35
N ASN A 114 49.04 17.96 -8.15
CA ASN A 114 49.54 18.49 -6.88
C ASN A 114 49.24 19.99 -6.68
N TYR A 115 48.62 20.67 -7.66
CA TYR A 115 48.35 22.10 -7.56
C TYR A 115 47.07 22.39 -6.76
N LYS A 116 47.21 23.25 -5.74
CA LYS A 116 46.12 23.79 -4.90
C LYS A 116 45.87 25.26 -5.25
N PHE A 117 44.63 25.70 -5.17
CA PHE A 117 44.23 27.09 -5.40
C PHE A 117 44.41 27.93 -4.12
N ASP A 118 45.07 29.08 -4.21
CA ASP A 118 45.08 30.02 -3.09
C ASP A 118 43.72 30.72 -2.97
N LEU A 119 43.11 30.69 -1.77
CA LEU A 119 41.83 31.33 -1.51
C LEU A 119 41.82 32.82 -1.87
N LYS A 120 42.94 33.51 -1.70
CA LYS A 120 43.07 34.93 -2.01
C LYS A 120 42.95 35.21 -3.51
N ASP A 121 43.35 34.26 -4.34
CA ASP A 121 43.35 34.40 -5.80
C ASP A 121 42.00 34.01 -6.41
N ILE A 122 41.28 33.07 -5.78
CA ILE A 122 39.99 32.58 -6.30
C ILE A 122 38.77 33.32 -5.75
N ILE A 123 38.89 33.98 -4.59
CA ILE A 123 37.82 34.83 -4.02
C ILE A 123 38.06 36.27 -4.47
N GLU A 124 37.63 36.57 -5.69
CA GLU A 124 37.77 37.89 -6.30
C GLU A 124 36.85 38.93 -5.61
N THR A 125 35.60 38.54 -5.34
CA THR A 125 34.61 39.40 -4.68
C THR A 125 34.57 39.12 -3.18
N LYS A 126 35.25 39.97 -2.40
CA LYS A 126 35.33 39.86 -0.92
C LYS A 126 34.14 40.43 -0.17
N SER A 127 33.34 41.29 -0.80
CA SER A 127 32.12 41.83 -0.21
C SER A 127 30.93 40.93 -0.54
N LEU A 128 30.48 40.15 0.44
CA LEU A 128 29.48 39.10 0.26
C LEU A 128 28.04 39.65 0.28
N GLY A 129 27.85 40.86 0.79
CA GLY A 129 26.53 41.52 0.90
C GLY A 129 25.81 41.19 2.21
N ASN A 130 24.48 41.10 2.16
CA ASN A 130 23.69 40.79 3.35
C ASN A 130 23.64 39.28 3.58
N ILE A 131 23.89 38.85 4.82
CA ILE A 131 23.77 37.46 5.25
C ILE A 131 22.72 37.42 6.35
N ILE A 132 21.81 36.44 6.24
CA ILE A 132 20.79 36.18 7.26
C ILE A 132 21.06 34.79 7.82
N GLY A 133 21.10 34.64 9.13
CA GLY A 133 21.35 33.36 9.80
C GLY A 133 20.68 33.29 11.17
N SER A 134 20.68 32.10 11.77
CA SER A 134 20.00 31.83 13.05
C SER A 134 20.83 32.22 14.28
N GLY A 135 22.15 32.33 14.16
CA GLY A 135 23.05 32.64 15.27
C GLY A 135 23.23 34.14 15.52
N GLN A 136 24.03 34.48 16.55
CA GLN A 136 24.49 35.86 16.81
C GLN A 136 25.54 36.34 15.78
N THR A 137 26.22 35.41 15.12
CA THR A 137 27.20 35.63 14.03
C THR A 137 26.96 34.58 12.94
N PRO A 138 27.40 34.79 11.68
CA PRO A 138 27.17 33.83 10.62
C PRO A 138 27.95 32.53 10.84
N SER A 139 27.33 31.41 10.48
CA SER A 139 27.99 30.10 10.46
C SER A 139 28.94 29.96 9.26
N ILE A 140 29.80 28.95 9.29
CA ILE A 140 30.64 28.60 8.12
C ILE A 140 29.77 28.30 6.89
N TYR A 141 28.60 27.69 7.08
CA TYR A 141 27.68 27.40 5.97
C TYR A 141 27.17 28.68 5.31
N ASP A 142 26.76 29.67 6.12
CA ASP A 142 26.26 30.96 5.64
C ASP A 142 27.34 31.70 4.83
N LEU A 143 28.58 31.69 5.33
CA LEU A 143 29.73 32.31 4.67
C LEU A 143 30.08 31.61 3.36
N LEU A 144 30.09 30.27 3.31
CA LEU A 144 30.41 29.52 2.10
C LEU A 144 29.34 29.69 1.02
N LEU A 145 28.07 29.72 1.41
CA LEU A 145 26.95 29.97 0.50
C LEU A 145 27.05 31.39 -0.09
N ALA A 146 27.23 32.40 0.75
CA ALA A 146 27.37 33.79 0.32
C ALA A 146 28.60 34.00 -0.58
N THR A 147 29.72 33.34 -0.25
CA THR A 147 30.95 33.38 -1.06
C THR A 147 30.74 32.73 -2.43
N SER A 148 30.11 31.55 -2.48
CA SER A 148 29.85 30.83 -3.73
C SER A 148 28.90 31.58 -4.65
N ASN A 149 27.90 32.29 -4.09
CA ASN A 149 26.97 33.12 -4.85
C ASN A 149 27.65 34.33 -5.52
N LYS A 150 28.74 34.84 -4.95
CA LYS A 150 29.52 35.97 -5.50
C LYS A 150 30.68 35.54 -6.38
N ASN A 151 31.17 34.31 -6.20
CA ASN A 151 32.36 33.78 -6.85
C ASN A 151 32.04 32.42 -7.48
N SER A 152 31.11 32.41 -8.45
CA SER A 152 30.47 31.21 -9.00
C SER A 152 31.40 30.19 -9.66
N MET A 153 32.65 30.56 -9.94
CA MET A 153 33.64 29.69 -10.56
C MET A 153 34.16 28.59 -9.61
N PHE A 154 33.97 28.73 -8.28
CA PHE A 154 34.52 27.80 -7.29
C PHE A 154 33.45 27.30 -6.31
N LYS A 155 33.34 25.97 -6.17
CA LYS A 155 32.52 25.32 -5.15
C LYS A 155 33.35 25.14 -3.88
N LEU A 156 33.26 26.10 -2.97
CA LEU A 156 33.86 25.97 -1.63
C LEU A 156 33.01 25.06 -0.75
N SER A 157 33.63 24.23 0.08
CA SER A 157 32.94 23.33 1.00
C SER A 157 33.52 23.42 2.41
N SER A 158 32.73 23.04 3.41
CA SER A 158 33.17 22.96 4.81
C SER A 158 34.18 21.83 5.05
N GLU A 159 34.37 20.91 4.10
CA GLU A 159 35.43 19.89 4.15
C GLU A 159 36.80 20.50 3.89
N ASP A 160 36.86 21.55 3.07
CA ASP A 160 38.07 22.20 2.60
C ASP A 160 38.38 23.51 3.35
N ILE A 161 37.36 24.17 3.89
CA ILE A 161 37.43 25.53 4.44
C ILE A 161 36.98 25.55 5.91
N GLU A 162 37.63 26.39 6.71
CA GLU A 162 37.26 26.72 8.08
C GLU A 162 37.27 28.25 8.30
N ILE A 163 36.66 28.69 9.41
CA ILE A 163 36.77 30.09 9.86
C ILE A 163 38.03 30.21 10.72
N ASP A 164 38.91 31.15 10.38
CA ASP A 164 40.10 31.46 11.16
C ASP A 164 39.76 32.56 12.18
N GLY A 165 39.56 32.18 13.44
CA GLY A 165 39.14 33.07 14.53
C GLY A 165 37.62 33.16 14.71
N ASN A 166 37.15 34.22 15.39
CA ASN A 166 35.72 34.44 15.65
C ASN A 166 35.13 35.37 14.57
N PRO A 167 34.07 34.96 13.86
CA PRO A 167 33.39 35.85 12.92
C PRO A 167 32.71 36.99 13.68
N THR A 168 32.57 38.16 13.04
CA THR A 168 31.79 39.29 13.56
C THR A 168 30.49 39.44 12.77
N THR A 169 29.69 40.48 13.04
CA THR A 169 28.54 40.79 12.19
C THR A 169 28.92 41.48 10.88
N THR A 170 30.21 41.83 10.69
CA THR A 170 30.69 42.60 9.53
C THR A 170 31.81 41.95 8.72
N ASN A 171 32.56 41.00 9.30
CA ASN A 171 33.68 40.34 8.63
C ASN A 171 33.99 38.94 9.20
N ALA A 172 34.66 38.13 8.40
CA ALA A 172 35.25 36.86 8.81
C ALA A 172 36.48 36.53 7.95
N THR A 173 37.37 35.69 8.45
CA THR A 173 38.51 35.15 7.71
C THR A 173 38.24 33.70 7.33
N LEU A 174 38.16 33.40 6.04
CA LEU A 174 38.05 32.04 5.52
C LEU A 174 39.45 31.48 5.29
N LYS A 175 39.72 30.26 5.75
CA LYS A 175 41.02 29.61 5.65
C LYS A 175 40.90 28.21 5.11
N ALA A 176 41.81 27.84 4.23
CA ALA A 176 41.91 26.47 3.74
C ALA A 176 42.42 25.58 4.87
N LYS A 177 41.69 24.51 5.16
CA LYS A 177 42.13 23.48 6.10
C LYS A 177 43.46 22.88 5.64
N SER A 178 44.33 22.52 6.58
CA SER A 178 45.62 21.89 6.28
C SER A 178 45.49 20.61 5.45
N VAL A 179 44.37 19.89 5.61
CA VAL A 179 44.05 18.65 4.89
C VAL A 179 43.41 18.88 3.51
N SER A 180 43.06 20.12 3.15
CA SER A 180 42.42 20.41 1.86
C SER A 180 43.35 19.99 0.73
N LYS A 181 42.83 19.18 -0.19
CA LYS A 181 43.56 18.79 -1.42
C LYS A 181 43.40 19.83 -2.53
N LYS A 182 42.45 20.76 -2.38
CA LYS A 182 42.03 21.69 -3.43
C LYS A 182 42.52 23.12 -3.18
N TYR A 183 42.61 23.54 -1.92
CA TYR A 183 42.85 24.93 -1.58
C TYR A 183 44.02 25.13 -0.59
N VAL A 184 44.60 26.32 -0.60
CA VAL A 184 45.61 26.83 0.36
C VAL A 184 45.32 28.29 0.70
N GLY A 185 46.00 28.80 1.73
CA GLY A 185 45.93 30.22 2.09
C GLY A 185 44.67 30.60 2.88
N SER A 186 44.45 31.91 2.99
CA SER A 186 43.30 32.50 3.67
C SER A 186 42.85 33.78 2.96
N CYS A 187 41.57 34.12 3.12
CA CYS A 187 40.97 35.32 2.58
C CYS A 187 39.99 35.93 3.59
N GLU A 188 40.17 37.22 3.89
CA GLU A 188 39.20 38.01 4.64
C GLU A 188 38.04 38.42 3.73
N VAL A 189 36.81 38.27 4.23
CA VAL A 189 35.56 38.64 3.57
C VAL A 189 34.74 39.57 4.45
N THR A 190 33.96 40.46 3.82
CA THR A 190 33.10 41.45 4.50
C THR A 190 31.64 41.28 4.12
N TYR A 191 30.74 41.60 5.04
CA TYR A 191 29.28 41.40 4.88
C TYR A 191 28.49 42.27 5.87
N ASN A 192 27.16 42.25 5.76
CA ASN A 192 26.24 42.77 6.77
C ASN A 192 25.37 41.62 7.28
N TYR A 193 25.63 41.13 8.49
CA TYR A 193 24.87 40.03 9.08
C TYR A 193 23.64 40.54 9.84
N LYS A 194 22.50 39.88 9.65
CA LYS A 194 21.30 40.03 10.47
C LYS A 194 20.88 38.66 11.00
N SER A 195 20.75 38.53 12.32
CA SER A 195 20.16 37.34 12.91
C SER A 195 18.65 37.35 12.65
N ASP A 196 18.12 36.23 12.18
CA ASP A 196 16.68 36.00 11.99
C ASP A 196 15.98 35.55 13.28
N HIS A 197 16.75 35.32 14.36
CA HIS A 197 16.24 34.82 15.64
C HIS A 197 16.70 35.69 16.81
N ILE A 198 15.89 36.69 17.17
CA ILE A 198 15.69 36.98 18.58
C ILE A 198 14.57 36.01 18.99
N SER A 199 14.86 35.00 19.81
CA SER A 199 13.78 34.10 20.25
C SER A 199 12.74 34.94 21.00
N ASP A 200 11.50 34.93 20.51
CA ASP A 200 10.37 35.59 21.19
C ASP A 200 10.03 34.88 22.53
N ASN A 201 10.70 33.77 22.83
CA ASN A 201 10.52 32.95 24.01
C ASN A 201 11.33 33.49 25.20
N ASP A 202 10.84 34.58 25.79
CA ASP A 202 11.37 35.11 27.04
C ASP A 202 10.59 34.50 28.23
N LEU A 203 11.28 33.81 29.14
CA LEU A 203 10.69 33.21 30.35
C LEU A 203 9.91 34.25 31.18
N ALA A 204 10.30 35.53 31.13
CA ALA A 204 9.58 36.60 31.83
C ALA A 204 8.15 36.82 31.31
N LYS A 205 7.80 36.29 30.12
CA LYS A 205 6.46 36.37 29.52
C LYS A 205 5.45 35.37 30.12
N ILE A 206 5.87 34.43 30.98
CA ILE A 206 4.92 33.58 31.73
C ILE A 206 4.04 34.47 32.61
N LYS A 207 2.72 34.34 32.48
CA LYS A 207 1.76 35.20 33.19
C LYS A 207 1.77 34.90 34.69
N ASP A 208 1.53 35.92 35.51
CA ASP A 208 1.59 35.81 36.97
C ASP A 208 0.67 34.73 37.55
N ILE A 209 -0.51 34.50 36.95
CA ILE A 209 -1.44 33.46 37.39
C ILE A 209 -0.86 32.05 37.26
N ASP A 210 -0.03 31.82 36.24
CA ASP A 210 0.60 30.54 35.96
C ASP A 210 1.92 30.36 36.74
N LYS A 211 2.39 31.41 37.43
CA LYS A 211 3.56 31.33 38.32
C LYS A 211 3.24 30.61 39.63
N ILE A 212 1.98 30.34 39.93
CA ILE A 212 1.56 29.67 41.17
C ILE A 212 1.57 28.15 40.95
N LEU A 213 2.54 27.48 41.55
CA LEU A 213 2.69 26.02 41.51
C LEU A 213 1.96 25.37 42.67
N ARG A 214 1.34 24.23 42.37
CA ARG A 214 0.69 23.33 43.35
C ARG A 214 1.30 21.94 43.19
N PRO A 215 2.52 21.72 43.69
CA PRO A 215 3.19 20.42 43.58
C PRO A 215 2.40 19.32 44.32
N SER A 216 2.77 18.05 44.11
CA SER A 216 2.15 16.91 44.82
C SER A 216 2.49 16.85 46.32
N ASP A 217 3.62 17.43 46.69
CA ASP A 217 4.15 17.52 48.04
C ASP A 217 5.06 18.76 48.11
N ASN A 218 5.60 19.05 49.28
CA ASN A 218 6.43 20.24 49.48
C ASN A 218 7.91 20.02 49.12
N GLU A 219 8.28 18.90 48.46
CA GLU A 219 9.67 18.60 48.11
C GLU A 219 10.12 19.28 46.80
N GLU A 220 11.44 19.45 46.65
CA GLU A 220 12.05 20.14 45.50
C GLU A 220 11.70 19.49 44.16
N ASN A 221 11.71 18.15 44.09
CA ASN A 221 11.44 17.43 42.85
C ASN A 221 10.01 17.63 42.35
N ALA A 222 9.03 17.66 43.27
CA ALA A 222 7.64 17.92 42.92
C ALA A 222 7.45 19.35 42.40
N ALA A 223 8.11 20.34 43.04
CA ALA A 223 8.12 21.72 42.57
C ALA A 223 8.80 21.87 41.20
N LYS A 224 9.92 21.17 40.96
CA LYS A 224 10.61 21.17 39.66
C LYS A 224 9.75 20.63 38.53
N ASN A 225 9.09 19.50 38.76
CA ASN A 225 8.21 18.88 37.77
C ASN A 225 7.03 19.80 37.41
N GLU A 226 6.43 20.46 38.41
CA GLU A 226 5.31 21.38 38.15
C GLU A 226 5.77 22.65 37.43
N ALA A 227 6.93 23.22 37.81
CA ALA A 227 7.52 24.35 37.10
C ALA A 227 7.79 24.01 35.62
N GLN A 228 8.34 22.82 35.35
CA GLN A 228 8.59 22.34 33.99
C GLN A 228 7.31 22.25 33.17
N LYS A 229 6.22 21.67 33.70
CA LYS A 229 4.93 21.63 32.99
C LYS A 229 4.42 23.01 32.59
N VAL A 230 4.55 24.00 33.47
CA VAL A 230 4.15 25.38 33.14
C VAL A 230 5.01 25.95 32.00
N ILE A 231 6.32 25.71 32.04
CA ILE A 231 7.25 26.16 30.99
C ILE A 231 6.91 25.50 29.65
N ASP A 232 6.69 24.19 29.63
CA ASP A 232 6.36 23.42 28.42
C ASP A 232 5.03 23.88 27.78
N ASN A 233 4.08 24.39 28.58
CA ASN A 233 2.84 24.98 28.08
C ASN A 233 3.03 26.33 27.37
N TYR A 234 4.07 27.08 27.74
CA TYR A 234 4.37 28.39 27.16
C TYR A 234 5.33 28.31 25.97
N PHE A 235 6.27 27.37 26.02
CA PHE A 235 7.38 27.31 25.08
C PHE A 235 7.56 25.87 24.59
N SER A 236 7.27 25.65 23.31
CA SER A 236 7.56 24.37 22.67
C SER A 236 9.05 24.23 22.38
N ASN A 237 9.59 23.02 22.53
CA ASN A 237 10.95 22.62 22.11
C ASN A 237 12.11 23.24 22.90
N ILE A 238 11.89 23.65 24.15
CA ILE A 238 12.98 23.99 25.07
C ILE A 238 13.17 22.87 26.09
N GLU A 239 14.42 22.58 26.45
CA GLU A 239 14.76 21.46 27.33
C GLU A 239 15.46 21.94 28.62
N ILE A 240 15.06 21.38 29.75
CA ILE A 240 15.73 21.61 31.03
C ILE A 240 17.20 21.13 30.97
N ASN A 241 18.11 21.88 31.55
CA ASN A 241 19.58 21.77 31.50
C ASN A 241 20.25 22.03 30.15
N THR A 242 19.49 22.03 29.04
CA THR A 242 19.99 22.43 27.72
C THR A 242 19.75 23.93 27.49
N ASP A 243 18.50 24.36 27.62
CA ASP A 243 18.03 25.71 27.29
C ASP A 243 17.82 26.58 28.54
N TYR A 244 17.38 25.97 29.64
CA TYR A 244 17.17 26.66 30.92
C TYR A 244 17.48 25.74 32.10
N GLU A 245 17.62 26.29 33.30
CA GLU A 245 17.85 25.55 34.55
C GLU A 245 16.85 25.96 35.64
N LEU A 246 16.55 25.04 36.57
CA LEU A 246 15.71 25.28 37.74
C LEU A 246 16.57 25.38 39.01
N LEU A 247 16.56 26.56 39.63
CA LEU A 247 17.44 26.98 40.72
C LEU A 247 16.65 27.53 41.92
N ASP A 248 17.36 27.80 43.01
CA ASP A 248 16.87 28.57 44.17
C ASP A 248 15.55 28.07 44.79
N PHE A 249 15.39 26.75 44.88
CA PHE A 249 14.22 26.16 45.53
C PHE A 249 14.15 26.54 47.01
N LYS A 250 12.97 26.98 47.44
CA LYS A 250 12.58 27.21 48.83
C LYS A 250 11.31 26.43 49.10
N GLU A 251 11.37 25.53 50.07
CA GLU A 251 10.22 24.74 50.53
C GLU A 251 9.13 25.64 51.11
N ALA A 252 7.87 25.35 50.76
CA ALA A 252 6.70 25.94 51.40
C ALA A 252 6.52 25.29 52.78
N LYS A 253 6.34 26.09 53.84
CA LYS A 253 6.35 25.58 55.23
C LYS A 253 4.97 25.40 55.85
N SER A 254 4.00 26.17 55.38
CA SER A 254 2.61 26.14 55.83
C SER A 254 1.71 26.82 54.79
N SER A 255 0.39 26.70 54.93
CA SER A 255 -0.59 27.36 54.07
C SER A 255 -0.47 28.90 54.06
N GLU A 256 0.24 29.48 55.03
CA GLU A 256 0.54 30.92 55.12
C GLU A 256 1.95 31.29 54.61
N LEU A 257 2.83 30.32 54.40
CA LEU A 257 4.25 30.51 54.04
C LEU A 257 4.59 29.77 52.74
N ASP A 258 4.35 30.46 51.63
CA ASP A 258 4.69 29.98 50.29
C ASP A 258 6.21 29.76 50.13
N GLY A 259 6.54 28.75 49.33
CA GLY A 259 7.89 28.50 48.81
C GLY A 259 8.15 29.19 47.48
N SER A 260 9.28 28.89 46.86
CA SER A 260 9.63 29.43 45.53
C SER A 260 10.56 28.50 44.74
N ILE A 261 10.58 28.63 43.42
CA ILE A 261 11.63 28.06 42.56
C ILE A 261 11.86 28.98 41.36
N VAL A 262 13.10 29.11 40.88
CA VAL A 262 13.46 30.02 39.78
C VAL A 262 13.83 29.22 38.54
N ALA A 263 13.23 29.54 37.40
CA ALA A 263 13.70 29.08 36.10
C ALA A 263 14.51 30.17 35.41
N LYS A 264 15.71 29.82 34.92
CA LYS A 264 16.64 30.78 34.30
C LYS A 264 17.17 30.23 32.98
N ALA A 265 17.08 31.03 31.92
CA ALA A 265 17.65 30.67 30.63
C ALA A 265 19.18 30.58 30.73
N LYS A 266 19.76 29.55 30.12
CA LYS A 266 21.22 29.41 30.04
C LYS A 266 21.79 30.42 29.06
N SER A 267 23.00 30.91 29.33
CA SER A 267 23.65 31.96 28.52
C SER A 267 23.95 31.53 27.09
N ASP A 268 24.04 30.23 26.84
CA ASP A 268 24.28 29.59 25.54
C ASP A 268 23.01 29.08 24.86
N SER A 269 21.82 29.27 25.43
CA SER A 269 20.58 28.88 24.77
C SER A 269 20.25 29.80 23.60
N GLU A 270 20.00 29.20 22.44
CA GLU A 270 19.51 29.89 21.25
C GLU A 270 17.97 29.99 21.23
N LYS A 271 17.28 29.27 22.12
CA LYS A 271 15.82 29.09 22.05
C LYS A 271 15.03 29.88 23.09
N VAL A 272 15.63 30.21 24.23
CA VAL A 272 14.94 30.88 25.35
C VAL A 272 15.85 31.90 26.01
N ILE A 273 15.28 33.00 26.49
CA ILE A 273 15.99 34.05 27.24
C ILE A 273 15.26 34.37 28.55
N GLY A 274 15.91 35.16 29.42
CA GLY A 274 15.29 35.70 30.63
C GLY A 274 15.23 34.72 31.82
N SER A 275 14.34 35.03 32.77
CA SER A 275 14.13 34.24 33.99
C SER A 275 12.74 34.48 34.58
N VAL A 276 12.22 33.50 35.31
CA VAL A 276 10.93 33.57 36.00
C VAL A 276 11.02 32.91 37.38
N THR A 277 10.41 33.54 38.38
CA THR A 277 10.25 32.96 39.73
C THR A 277 8.83 32.46 39.90
N PHE A 278 8.70 31.18 40.23
CA PHE A 278 7.46 30.53 40.60
C PHE A 278 7.22 30.59 42.10
N ILE A 279 5.95 30.72 42.49
CA ILE A 279 5.47 30.64 43.88
C ILE A 279 5.01 29.21 44.14
N VAL A 280 5.58 28.54 45.12
CA VAL A 280 5.22 27.15 45.46
C VAL A 280 4.23 27.18 46.62
N LYS A 281 2.96 26.83 46.39
CA LYS A 281 1.96 26.76 47.46
C LYS A 281 2.19 25.55 48.34
N TYR A 282 2.00 25.72 49.65
CA TYR A 282 2.04 24.61 50.60
C TYR A 282 0.88 23.65 50.34
N VAL A 283 1.19 22.37 50.33
CA VAL A 283 0.22 21.29 50.19
C VAL A 283 0.00 20.71 51.57
N GLU A 284 -1.13 21.03 52.20
CA GLU A 284 -1.56 20.33 53.41
C GLU A 284 -1.84 18.87 53.07
N LYS A 285 -1.41 17.94 53.93
CA LYS A 285 -1.72 16.50 53.75
C LYS A 285 -3.23 16.23 53.69
N ASP A 286 -4.06 17.14 54.15
CA ASP A 286 -5.52 17.04 54.06
C ASP A 286 -6.13 17.74 52.83
N ASP A 287 -5.36 18.48 52.04
CA ASP A 287 -5.84 19.09 50.79
C ASP A 287 -5.75 18.16 49.58
N ARG A 288 -5.24 16.93 49.78
CA ARG A 288 -5.25 15.90 48.74
C ARG A 288 -6.67 15.62 48.24
N PRO A 289 -6.85 15.42 46.92
CA PRO A 289 -8.12 14.99 46.36
C PRO A 289 -8.68 13.76 47.09
N SER A 290 -9.93 13.86 47.53
CA SER A 290 -10.63 12.79 48.23
C SER A 290 -11.38 11.91 47.23
N LEU A 291 -11.24 10.59 47.33
CA LEU A 291 -12.05 9.63 46.57
C LEU A 291 -13.56 9.79 46.83
N LYS A 292 -13.96 10.31 48.00
CA LYS A 292 -15.36 10.60 48.33
C LYS A 292 -15.92 11.83 47.60
N SER A 293 -15.07 12.65 46.98
CA SER A 293 -15.49 13.82 46.19
C SER A 293 -15.96 13.48 44.78
N LEU A 294 -15.76 12.23 44.33
CA LEU A 294 -16.23 11.76 43.03
C LEU A 294 -17.76 11.76 42.98
N THR A 295 -18.29 12.23 41.85
CA THR A 295 -19.74 12.20 41.58
C THR A 295 -20.22 10.77 41.31
N LEU A 296 -21.52 10.52 41.46
CA LEU A 296 -22.11 9.20 41.18
C LEU A 296 -21.84 8.70 39.76
N SER A 297 -21.78 9.59 38.77
CA SER A 297 -21.43 9.25 37.39
C SER A 297 -19.96 8.86 37.23
N GLU A 298 -19.05 9.49 37.98
CA GLU A 298 -17.62 9.17 37.95
C GLU A 298 -17.31 7.86 38.69
N LEU A 299 -18.19 7.46 39.61
CA LEU A 299 -18.12 6.16 40.28
C LEU A 299 -18.66 5.01 39.43
N GLN A 300 -19.10 5.24 38.19
CA GLN A 300 -19.54 4.20 37.28
C GLN A 300 -18.55 4.04 36.12
N ILE A 301 -18.00 2.83 35.97
CA ILE A 301 -17.02 2.49 34.93
C ILE A 301 -17.52 1.35 34.05
N GLU A 302 -17.00 1.26 32.83
CA GLU A 302 -17.34 0.21 31.86
C GLU A 302 -16.03 -0.34 31.26
N PRO A 303 -15.33 -1.24 31.98
CA PRO A 303 -14.06 -1.80 31.53
C PRO A 303 -14.27 -2.70 30.30
N LYS A 304 -13.29 -2.72 29.39
CA LYS A 304 -13.34 -3.52 28.15
C LYS A 304 -13.39 -5.01 28.42
N GLU A 305 -12.79 -5.46 29.51
CA GLU A 305 -12.86 -6.84 29.97
C GLU A 305 -13.55 -6.90 31.31
N ASN A 306 -14.36 -7.95 31.51
CA ASN A 306 -15.02 -8.21 32.78
C ASN A 306 -14.05 -8.86 33.80
N LYS A 307 -12.89 -8.23 34.01
CA LYS A 307 -11.82 -8.66 34.91
C LYS A 307 -11.37 -7.53 35.82
N GLN A 308 -10.85 -7.89 36.98
CA GLN A 308 -10.37 -6.95 38.00
C GLN A 308 -9.32 -5.99 37.45
N ASP A 309 -8.27 -6.49 36.78
CA ASP A 309 -7.18 -5.66 36.28
C ASP A 309 -7.66 -4.61 35.28
N SER A 310 -8.61 -4.96 34.40
CA SER A 310 -9.20 -4.01 33.44
C SER A 310 -9.98 -2.90 34.14
N ALA A 311 -10.71 -3.24 35.22
CA ALA A 311 -11.39 -2.25 36.05
C ALA A 311 -10.38 -1.34 36.80
N GLN A 312 -9.32 -1.92 37.36
CA GLN A 312 -8.27 -1.16 38.07
C GLN A 312 -7.56 -0.16 37.15
N THR A 313 -7.15 -0.59 35.95
CA THR A 313 -6.52 0.28 34.96
C THR A 313 -7.43 1.46 34.59
N LEU A 314 -8.71 1.19 34.31
CA LEU A 314 -9.66 2.23 33.94
C LEU A 314 -9.90 3.23 35.07
N ILE A 315 -9.97 2.76 36.33
CA ILE A 315 -10.10 3.65 37.49
C ILE A 315 -8.84 4.51 37.64
N LEU A 316 -7.64 3.92 37.56
CA LEU A 316 -6.39 4.69 37.64
C LEU A 316 -6.35 5.78 36.57
N GLU A 317 -6.62 5.46 35.31
CA GLU A 317 -6.66 6.45 34.22
C GLU A 317 -7.68 7.57 34.48
N LEU A 318 -8.87 7.22 34.96
CA LEU A 318 -9.92 8.18 35.32
C LEU A 318 -9.42 9.13 36.41
N LEU A 319 -8.82 8.61 37.49
CA LEU A 319 -8.33 9.41 38.61
C LEU A 319 -7.17 10.31 38.20
N LYS A 320 -6.19 9.77 37.46
CA LYS A 320 -5.06 10.55 36.91
C LYS A 320 -5.55 11.73 36.11
N LYS A 321 -6.52 11.50 35.21
CA LYS A 321 -7.10 12.54 34.37
C LYS A 321 -7.93 13.54 35.17
N LYS A 322 -8.75 13.08 36.11
CA LYS A 322 -9.67 13.93 36.89
C LYS A 322 -8.94 14.96 37.73
N TRP A 323 -7.81 14.56 38.31
CA TRP A 323 -7.04 15.41 39.23
C TRP A 323 -5.70 15.86 38.67
N ASN A 324 -5.39 15.53 37.41
CA ASN A 324 -4.12 15.84 36.75
C ASN A 324 -2.89 15.30 37.50
N ILE A 325 -2.97 14.06 37.99
CA ILE A 325 -1.94 13.37 38.78
C ILE A 325 -1.34 12.23 37.97
N GLU A 326 -0.36 12.50 37.11
CA GLU A 326 0.21 11.47 36.21
C GLU A 326 0.93 10.33 36.94
N ASN A 327 1.52 10.63 38.09
CA ASN A 327 2.35 9.72 38.89
C ASN A 327 1.56 8.86 39.90
N LEU A 328 0.22 8.83 39.84
CA LEU A 328 -0.59 7.95 40.68
C LEU A 328 -0.28 6.47 40.39
N GLN A 329 0.12 5.71 41.40
CA GLN A 329 0.58 4.32 41.24
C GLN A 329 -0.24 3.32 42.06
N LEU A 330 -0.54 2.16 41.45
CA LEU A 330 -1.10 1.00 42.15
C LEU A 330 -0.12 0.50 43.21
N ASP A 331 -0.63 0.11 44.37
CA ASP A 331 0.11 -0.45 45.52
C ASP A 331 1.13 0.51 46.16
N LYS A 332 1.19 1.76 45.70
CA LYS A 332 1.93 2.86 46.32
C LYS A 332 1.01 3.98 46.80
N ASP A 333 0.05 4.37 45.98
CA ASP A 333 -0.90 5.44 46.31
C ASP A 333 -2.31 4.92 46.57
N ILE A 334 -2.69 3.88 45.84
CA ILE A 334 -4.03 3.31 45.86
C ILE A 334 -3.96 1.80 45.80
N THR A 335 -4.87 1.13 46.51
CA THR A 335 -5.10 -0.30 46.41
C THR A 335 -6.56 -0.57 46.10
N PHE A 336 -6.84 -1.75 45.52
CA PHE A 336 -8.18 -2.15 45.13
C PHE A 336 -8.54 -3.51 45.74
N THR A 337 -9.72 -3.60 46.36
CA THR A 337 -10.24 -4.81 47.03
C THR A 337 -11.72 -5.03 46.71
N ASP A 338 -12.31 -6.14 47.20
CA ASP A 338 -13.75 -6.47 47.06
C ASP A 338 -14.27 -6.39 45.61
N TYR A 339 -13.48 -6.90 44.65
CA TYR A 339 -13.91 -6.99 43.26
C TYR A 339 -15.04 -8.03 43.10
N LYS A 340 -16.15 -7.59 42.53
CA LYS A 340 -17.24 -8.44 42.04
C LYS A 340 -17.46 -8.13 40.57
N ALA A 341 -17.25 -9.12 39.71
CA ALA A 341 -17.50 -9.00 38.28
C ALA A 341 -18.96 -8.61 37.99
N PRO A 342 -19.24 -7.66 37.09
CA PRO A 342 -20.59 -7.43 36.59
C PRO A 342 -21.17 -8.66 35.87
N THR A 343 -22.50 -8.73 35.83
CA THR A 343 -23.27 -9.67 34.99
C THR A 343 -24.13 -8.87 34.02
N ALA A 344 -24.69 -9.52 33.00
CA ALA A 344 -25.61 -8.86 32.08
C ALA A 344 -26.84 -8.22 32.78
N SER A 345 -27.22 -8.70 33.97
CA SER A 345 -28.35 -8.20 34.75
C SER A 345 -27.96 -7.25 35.88
N ASP A 346 -26.72 -7.31 36.37
CA ASP A 346 -26.31 -6.64 37.60
C ASP A 346 -24.95 -5.94 37.46
N TYR A 347 -24.87 -4.76 38.07
CA TYR A 347 -23.59 -4.06 38.19
C TYR A 347 -22.62 -4.86 39.09
N GLY A 348 -21.38 -4.91 38.65
CA GLY A 348 -20.25 -5.31 39.48
C GLY A 348 -19.83 -4.18 40.39
N ARG A 349 -18.81 -4.43 41.21
CA ARG A 349 -18.20 -3.42 42.07
C ARG A 349 -16.72 -3.66 42.29
N ILE A 350 -16.00 -2.62 42.68
CA ILE A 350 -14.63 -2.70 43.20
C ILE A 350 -14.42 -1.58 44.22
N TYR A 351 -13.76 -1.88 45.33
CA TYR A 351 -13.44 -0.92 46.39
C TYR A 351 -12.05 -0.35 46.14
N ALA A 352 -11.96 0.97 45.99
CA ALA A 352 -10.71 1.70 45.81
C ALA A 352 -10.35 2.43 47.10
N GLN A 353 -9.14 2.25 47.60
CA GLN A 353 -8.69 2.82 48.88
C GLN A 353 -7.31 3.46 48.73
N SER A 354 -7.18 4.72 49.14
CA SER A 354 -5.88 5.36 49.29
C SER A 354 -5.05 4.64 50.34
N LEU A 355 -3.77 4.42 50.06
CA LEU A 355 -2.81 3.93 51.04
C LEU A 355 -2.47 5.04 52.05
N THR A 356 -2.12 4.65 53.28
CA THR A 356 -1.89 5.58 54.42
C THR A 356 -0.72 6.53 54.19
N ASP A 357 0.26 6.10 53.42
CA ASP A 357 1.48 6.80 53.05
C ASP A 357 1.39 7.53 51.71
N SER A 358 0.27 7.39 50.97
CA SER A 358 0.07 8.16 49.74
C SER A 358 0.13 9.66 50.04
N THR A 359 0.81 10.42 49.20
CA THR A 359 0.80 11.90 49.22
C THR A 359 -0.12 12.48 48.15
N LEU A 360 -0.74 11.65 47.31
CA LEU A 360 -1.46 12.11 46.12
C LEU A 360 -2.97 12.15 46.29
N ILE A 361 -3.56 11.20 47.00
CA ILE A 361 -5.02 11.06 47.17
C ILE A 361 -5.35 10.68 48.61
N ARG A 362 -6.64 10.69 48.99
CA ARG A 362 -7.12 10.19 50.29
C ARG A 362 -8.51 9.55 50.21
N ASP A 363 -8.95 8.99 51.34
CA ASP A 363 -10.23 8.27 51.53
C ASP A 363 -10.31 6.95 50.74
N ALA A 364 -11.53 6.39 50.66
CA ALA A 364 -11.86 5.19 49.94
C ALA A 364 -13.32 5.26 49.43
N VAL A 365 -13.62 4.57 48.33
CA VAL A 365 -14.94 4.58 47.69
C VAL A 365 -15.19 3.29 46.88
N TYR A 366 -16.45 2.94 46.68
CA TYR A 366 -16.84 1.88 45.76
C TYR A 366 -17.12 2.43 44.36
N PHE A 367 -16.54 1.79 43.34
CA PHE A 367 -16.93 1.96 41.95
C PHE A 367 -17.95 0.90 41.55
N LYS A 368 -18.98 1.30 40.80
CA LYS A 368 -19.91 0.41 40.09
C LYS A 368 -19.33 0.06 38.72
N ILE A 369 -19.33 -1.22 38.40
CA ILE A 369 -18.80 -1.73 37.14
C ILE A 369 -19.98 -2.13 36.26
N LYS A 370 -20.15 -1.50 35.11
CA LYS A 370 -21.16 -1.90 34.13
C LYS A 370 -20.65 -3.09 33.33
N PHE A 371 -21.54 -4.04 33.04
CA PHE A 371 -21.22 -5.17 32.17
C PHE A 371 -20.98 -4.67 30.75
N TYR A 372 -19.74 -4.77 30.29
CA TYR A 372 -19.41 -4.59 28.88
C TYR A 372 -19.65 -5.92 28.17
N ASP A 373 -20.71 -5.97 27.35
CA ASP A 373 -21.01 -7.13 26.50
C ASP A 373 -20.29 -6.96 25.15
N ASP A 374 -19.09 -7.53 25.03
CA ASP A 374 -18.28 -7.51 23.81
C ASP A 374 -18.72 -8.54 22.77
N ARG A 375 -19.71 -9.37 23.12
CA ARG A 375 -20.26 -10.40 22.23
C ARG A 375 -21.01 -9.76 21.08
N LYS A 376 -20.93 -10.40 19.90
CA LYS A 376 -21.75 -10.03 18.75
C LYS A 376 -23.20 -10.40 19.02
N LYS A 377 -24.15 -9.48 18.78
CA LYS A 377 -25.56 -9.81 18.98
C LYS A 377 -26.10 -10.46 17.72
N LEU A 378 -26.86 -11.53 17.85
CA LEU A 378 -27.58 -12.14 16.72
C LEU A 378 -28.56 -11.14 16.07
N SER A 379 -29.09 -10.19 16.85
CA SER A 379 -29.92 -9.09 16.35
C SER A 379 -29.17 -8.08 15.48
N ASP A 380 -27.84 -8.12 15.44
CA ASP A 380 -27.03 -7.24 14.58
C ASP A 380 -26.99 -7.74 13.12
N ILE A 381 -27.50 -8.95 12.84
CA ILE A 381 -27.66 -9.45 11.47
C ILE A 381 -28.75 -8.63 10.78
N ALA A 382 -28.42 -8.00 9.66
CA ALA A 382 -29.35 -7.19 8.90
C ALA A 382 -30.57 -8.00 8.43
N GLU A 383 -31.75 -7.38 8.38
CA GLU A 383 -33.02 -8.05 8.03
C GLU A 383 -32.97 -8.81 6.70
N LYS A 384 -32.34 -8.21 5.67
CA LYS A 384 -32.12 -8.85 4.36
C LYS A 384 -31.30 -10.14 4.44
N ASP A 385 -30.41 -10.24 5.43
CA ASP A 385 -29.50 -11.35 5.64
C ASP A 385 -30.12 -12.43 6.56
N LEU A 386 -31.32 -12.18 7.10
CA LEU A 386 -32.15 -13.16 7.80
C LEU A 386 -33.01 -13.98 6.84
N ILE A 387 -32.97 -13.71 5.54
CA ILE A 387 -33.65 -14.51 4.51
C ILE A 387 -32.64 -15.51 3.96
N ILE A 388 -32.90 -16.81 4.14
CA ILE A 388 -32.01 -17.89 3.71
C ILE A 388 -32.74 -18.87 2.79
N THR A 389 -32.00 -19.51 1.89
CA THR A 389 -32.49 -20.65 1.09
C THR A 389 -31.56 -21.82 1.37
N PRO A 390 -32.05 -22.96 1.88
CA PRO A 390 -31.18 -24.07 2.20
C PRO A 390 -30.56 -24.65 0.92
N LYS A 391 -29.33 -25.18 1.02
CA LYS A 391 -28.53 -25.58 -0.16
C LYS A 391 -28.86 -26.97 -0.72
N LYS A 392 -29.53 -27.83 0.05
CA LYS A 392 -29.67 -29.26 -0.26
C LYS A 392 -31.11 -29.74 -0.32
N ASP A 393 -31.89 -29.42 0.70
CA ASP A 393 -33.29 -29.79 0.86
C ASP A 393 -33.94 -28.86 1.89
N ASN A 394 -35.25 -28.98 2.10
CA ASN A 394 -35.99 -28.18 3.08
C ASN A 394 -36.04 -28.81 4.48
N THR A 395 -35.19 -29.80 4.79
CA THR A 395 -35.19 -30.41 6.12
C THR A 395 -34.64 -29.45 7.17
N GLU A 396 -35.07 -29.60 8.43
CA GLU A 396 -34.56 -28.81 9.55
C GLU A 396 -33.03 -28.82 9.62
N SER A 397 -32.39 -29.96 9.34
CA SER A 397 -30.93 -30.10 9.35
C SER A 397 -30.25 -29.21 8.31
N ALA A 398 -30.73 -29.20 7.06
CA ALA A 398 -30.15 -28.36 6.00
C ALA A 398 -30.39 -26.87 6.25
N VAL A 399 -31.53 -26.53 6.85
CA VAL A 399 -31.88 -25.17 7.25
C VAL A 399 -30.98 -24.68 8.39
N LYS A 400 -30.73 -25.52 9.41
CA LYS A 400 -29.78 -25.21 10.51
C LYS A 400 -28.38 -24.97 10.00
N GLU A 401 -27.87 -25.84 9.12
CA GLU A 401 -26.55 -25.70 8.52
C GLU A 401 -26.42 -24.36 7.78
N THR A 402 -27.43 -24.01 6.97
CA THR A 402 -27.46 -22.76 6.21
C THR A 402 -27.58 -21.54 7.12
N ALA A 403 -28.42 -21.59 8.15
CA ALA A 403 -28.56 -20.51 9.13
C ALA A 403 -27.26 -20.30 9.92
N LEU A 404 -26.59 -21.37 10.35
CA LEU A 404 -25.32 -21.31 11.06
C LEU A 404 -24.20 -20.74 10.19
N GLU A 405 -24.13 -21.15 8.92
CA GLU A 405 -23.20 -20.56 7.94
C GLU A 405 -23.44 -19.06 7.80
N GLN A 406 -24.70 -18.64 7.65
CA GLN A 406 -25.08 -17.23 7.55
C GLN A 406 -24.69 -16.43 8.79
N ILE A 407 -24.94 -16.95 10.00
CA ILE A 407 -24.53 -16.31 11.26
C ILE A 407 -23.02 -16.13 11.30
N ASN A 408 -22.26 -17.19 10.99
CA ASN A 408 -20.80 -17.14 10.99
C ASN A 408 -20.27 -16.08 10.02
N THR A 409 -20.78 -16.06 8.79
CA THR A 409 -20.37 -15.09 7.78
C THR A 409 -20.72 -13.65 8.17
N LYS A 410 -21.93 -13.40 8.68
CA LYS A 410 -22.41 -12.04 8.93
C LYS A 410 -21.88 -11.41 10.21
N LEU A 411 -21.53 -12.22 11.21
CA LEU A 411 -20.94 -11.73 12.45
C LEU A 411 -19.40 -11.79 12.47
N GLY A 412 -18.78 -12.33 11.41
CA GLY A 412 -17.33 -12.34 11.22
C GLY A 412 -16.60 -13.53 11.86
N PHE A 413 -17.28 -14.66 12.07
CA PHE A 413 -16.73 -15.91 12.61
C PHE A 413 -16.29 -16.86 11.49
N ASN A 414 -15.41 -16.38 10.61
CA ASN A 414 -14.97 -17.15 9.42
C ASN A 414 -13.74 -18.03 9.68
N ASP A 415 -13.00 -17.78 10.76
CA ASP A 415 -11.78 -18.52 11.09
C ASP A 415 -12.09 -19.78 11.90
N SER A 416 -11.29 -20.83 11.72
CA SER A 416 -11.54 -22.14 12.36
C SER A 416 -11.55 -22.09 13.88
N GLU A 417 -10.84 -21.14 14.50
CA GLU A 417 -10.77 -21.00 15.96
C GLU A 417 -11.99 -20.28 16.57
N THR A 418 -12.68 -19.47 15.77
CA THR A 418 -13.81 -18.63 16.23
C THR A 418 -15.14 -19.04 15.62
N LYS A 419 -15.14 -20.00 14.70
CA LYS A 419 -16.34 -20.54 14.05
C LYS A 419 -17.35 -21.04 15.08
N LEU A 420 -18.59 -20.58 14.95
CA LEU A 420 -19.67 -21.02 15.81
C LEU A 420 -20.12 -22.44 15.44
N GLU A 421 -20.53 -23.20 16.46
CA GLU A 421 -20.94 -24.60 16.38
C GLU A 421 -22.34 -24.70 17.01
N GLU A 422 -23.21 -25.52 16.42
CA GLU A 422 -24.51 -25.83 17.02
C GLU A 422 -24.31 -26.52 18.38
N VAL A 423 -25.24 -26.31 19.31
CA VAL A 423 -25.24 -26.81 20.70
C VAL A 423 -24.20 -26.15 21.60
N LYS A 424 -22.97 -25.93 21.12
CA LYS A 424 -21.91 -25.27 21.89
C LYS A 424 -22.11 -23.76 21.98
N HIS A 425 -22.51 -23.15 20.87
CA HIS A 425 -22.61 -21.69 20.77
C HIS A 425 -24.02 -21.18 20.46
N ILE A 426 -24.73 -21.89 19.58
CA ILE A 426 -26.08 -21.55 19.12
C ILE A 426 -26.99 -22.77 19.31
N THR A 427 -28.23 -22.54 19.76
CA THR A 427 -29.31 -23.51 19.65
C THR A 427 -30.38 -23.01 18.68
N PHE A 428 -31.03 -23.93 17.98
CA PHE A 428 -32.09 -23.63 17.05
C PHE A 428 -33.44 -24.14 17.56
N SER A 429 -34.51 -23.39 17.28
CA SER A 429 -35.88 -23.70 17.70
C SER A 429 -36.90 -23.08 16.75
N ASN A 430 -38.19 -23.34 16.98
CA ASN A 430 -39.30 -22.76 16.19
C ASN A 430 -39.17 -22.99 14.68
N PHE A 431 -38.71 -24.18 14.28
CA PHE A 431 -38.61 -24.54 12.88
C PHE A 431 -40.01 -24.73 12.27
N THR A 432 -40.25 -24.10 11.12
CA THR A 432 -41.42 -24.34 10.28
C THR A 432 -40.98 -24.59 8.84
N ASP A 433 -41.51 -25.65 8.22
CA ASP A 433 -41.15 -26.03 6.86
C ASP A 433 -41.55 -24.94 5.84
N ALA A 434 -40.63 -24.62 4.95
CA ALA A 434 -40.93 -23.80 3.78
C ALA A 434 -41.73 -24.60 2.75
N LYS A 435 -42.67 -23.94 2.08
CA LYS A 435 -43.45 -24.44 0.94
C LYS A 435 -43.28 -23.47 -0.24
N PRO A 436 -43.57 -23.88 -1.49
CA PRO A 436 -43.36 -23.04 -2.67
C PRO A 436 -43.85 -21.59 -2.55
N ASP A 437 -44.99 -21.38 -1.88
CA ASP A 437 -45.61 -20.05 -1.71
C ASP A 437 -45.70 -19.58 -0.25
N VAL A 438 -45.15 -20.35 0.70
CA VAL A 438 -45.22 -20.04 2.13
C VAL A 438 -43.82 -20.18 2.71
N PRO A 439 -43.13 -19.08 3.06
CA PRO A 439 -41.81 -19.18 3.65
C PRO A 439 -41.88 -19.88 5.01
N GLY A 440 -40.86 -20.70 5.27
CA GLY A 440 -40.63 -21.30 6.57
C GLY A 440 -39.90 -20.35 7.51
N GLN A 441 -39.59 -20.82 8.72
CA GLN A 441 -38.86 -20.05 9.71
C GLN A 441 -37.94 -20.94 10.56
N ILE A 442 -36.89 -20.37 11.12
CA ILE A 442 -36.09 -20.98 12.19
C ILE A 442 -35.52 -19.90 13.10
N MET A 443 -35.53 -20.11 14.42
CA MET A 443 -34.96 -19.18 15.40
C MET A 443 -33.63 -19.70 15.92
N ALA A 444 -32.58 -18.91 15.77
CA ALA A 444 -31.28 -19.11 16.39
C ALA A 444 -31.20 -18.35 17.73
N LYS A 445 -30.77 -19.01 18.80
CA LYS A 445 -30.57 -18.41 20.12
C LYS A 445 -29.15 -18.69 20.59
N ALA A 446 -28.45 -17.67 21.09
CA ALA A 446 -27.16 -17.86 21.74
C ALA A 446 -27.32 -18.72 23.01
N VAL A 447 -26.41 -19.68 23.20
CA VAL A 447 -26.37 -20.51 24.42
C VAL A 447 -26.02 -19.63 25.63
N ASP A 448 -26.65 -19.87 26.77
CA ASP A 448 -26.40 -19.10 27.99
C ASP A 448 -24.92 -19.20 28.41
N GLY A 449 -24.31 -18.07 28.75
CA GLY A 449 -22.88 -18.00 29.10
C GLY A 449 -21.92 -18.11 27.91
N ASN A 450 -22.41 -18.13 26.66
CA ASN A 450 -21.55 -18.06 25.48
C ASN A 450 -20.70 -16.78 25.49
N LYS A 451 -19.41 -16.90 25.11
CA LYS A 451 -18.42 -15.80 25.12
C LYS A 451 -18.30 -15.03 23.80
N PHE A 452 -18.96 -15.48 22.72
CA PHE A 452 -18.81 -14.92 21.38
C PHE A 452 -20.07 -14.20 20.89
N VAL A 453 -21.24 -14.75 21.22
CA VAL A 453 -22.53 -14.28 20.73
C VAL A 453 -23.57 -14.14 21.84
N SER A 454 -24.53 -13.26 21.64
CA SER A 454 -25.67 -13.06 22.54
C SER A 454 -26.98 -12.80 21.77
N GLY A 455 -28.11 -12.91 22.48
CA GLY A 455 -29.44 -12.64 21.92
C GLY A 455 -30.01 -13.79 21.09
N TYR A 456 -30.89 -13.44 20.15
CA TYR A 456 -31.54 -14.36 19.21
C TYR A 456 -31.77 -13.68 17.86
N ALA A 457 -31.98 -14.48 16.81
CA ALA A 457 -32.40 -14.03 15.49
C ALA A 457 -33.36 -15.06 14.88
N THR A 458 -34.39 -14.58 14.17
CA THR A 458 -35.34 -15.45 13.45
C THR A 458 -35.08 -15.31 11.96
N PHE A 459 -34.79 -16.43 11.30
CA PHE A 459 -34.57 -16.51 9.88
C PHE A 459 -35.88 -16.85 9.15
N THR A 460 -36.11 -16.18 8.02
CA THR A 460 -37.12 -16.56 7.05
C THR A 460 -36.49 -17.54 6.07
N VAL A 461 -37.10 -18.70 5.91
CA VAL A 461 -36.57 -19.81 5.09
C VAL A 461 -37.34 -19.86 3.79
N ASN A 462 -36.68 -19.53 2.69
CA ASN A 462 -37.21 -19.72 1.35
C ASN A 462 -37.25 -21.21 1.00
N TYR A 463 -38.24 -21.60 0.22
CA TYR A 463 -38.36 -22.97 -0.28
C TYR A 463 -37.24 -23.28 -1.26
N PHE A 464 -36.45 -24.30 -0.94
CA PHE A 464 -35.53 -24.93 -1.88
C PHE A 464 -36.31 -25.86 -2.82
N ASP A 465 -36.52 -25.42 -4.04
CA ASP A 465 -37.23 -26.20 -5.07
C ASP A 465 -36.26 -27.13 -5.80
N ASN A 466 -36.18 -28.37 -5.31
CA ASN A 466 -35.30 -29.42 -5.81
C ASN A 466 -35.78 -30.06 -7.14
N ARG A 467 -36.89 -29.59 -7.71
CA ARG A 467 -37.39 -30.08 -9.00
C ARG A 467 -36.46 -29.65 -10.13
N ILE A 468 -36.29 -30.54 -11.11
CA ILE A 468 -35.56 -30.23 -12.33
C ILE A 468 -36.34 -29.19 -13.14
N ASP A 469 -35.70 -28.06 -13.43
CA ASP A 469 -36.27 -27.06 -14.31
C ASP A 469 -36.06 -27.47 -15.76
N LEU A 470 -37.14 -27.85 -16.45
CA LEU A 470 -37.08 -28.25 -17.85
C LEU A 470 -36.59 -27.11 -18.76
N SER A 471 -36.80 -25.86 -18.37
CA SER A 471 -36.31 -24.70 -19.14
C SER A 471 -34.79 -24.54 -19.08
N SER A 472 -34.12 -25.23 -18.15
CA SER A 472 -32.66 -25.26 -18.03
C SER A 472 -31.97 -26.26 -18.98
N ILE A 473 -32.74 -27.13 -19.65
CA ILE A 473 -32.20 -28.04 -20.67
C ILE A 473 -31.67 -27.20 -21.84
N SER A 474 -30.42 -27.43 -22.22
CA SER A 474 -29.79 -26.68 -23.32
C SER A 474 -30.48 -26.95 -24.66
N VAL A 475 -30.43 -25.98 -25.57
CA VAL A 475 -31.02 -26.13 -26.92
C VAL A 475 -30.43 -27.32 -27.69
N ASP A 476 -29.16 -27.65 -27.43
CA ASP A 476 -28.50 -28.80 -28.05
C ASP A 476 -28.93 -30.14 -27.42
N ASP A 477 -29.09 -30.19 -26.10
CA ASP A 477 -29.70 -31.34 -25.42
C ASP A 477 -31.18 -31.53 -25.82
N ALA A 478 -31.86 -30.45 -26.23
CA ALA A 478 -33.25 -30.46 -26.67
C ALA A 478 -33.44 -30.91 -28.14
N LYS A 479 -32.40 -31.47 -28.78
CA LYS A 479 -32.49 -32.09 -30.10
C LYS A 479 -32.52 -33.61 -29.93
N ILE A 480 -33.64 -34.22 -30.30
CA ILE A 480 -33.79 -35.67 -30.26
C ILE A 480 -34.06 -36.23 -31.65
N ARG A 481 -33.73 -37.52 -31.83
CA ARG A 481 -33.98 -38.25 -33.06
C ARG A 481 -34.77 -39.51 -32.74
N PRO A 482 -36.12 -39.45 -32.85
CA PRO A 482 -36.97 -40.55 -32.46
C PRO A 482 -36.88 -41.74 -33.42
N ASP A 483 -37.27 -42.94 -32.97
CA ASP A 483 -37.25 -44.17 -33.76
C ASP A 483 -38.18 -44.12 -34.98
N ASN A 484 -39.26 -43.35 -34.86
CA ASN A 484 -40.18 -42.96 -35.91
C ASN A 484 -40.76 -41.57 -35.57
N ASN A 485 -41.42 -40.93 -36.54
CA ASN A 485 -41.93 -39.57 -36.35
C ASN A 485 -43.33 -39.51 -35.71
N LYS A 486 -43.89 -40.62 -35.20
CA LYS A 486 -45.22 -40.63 -34.57
C LYS A 486 -45.16 -40.10 -33.14
N GLU A 487 -46.18 -39.34 -32.75
CA GLU A 487 -46.27 -38.67 -31.45
C GLU A 487 -46.04 -39.61 -30.26
N GLU A 488 -46.72 -40.77 -30.21
CA GLU A 488 -46.60 -41.72 -29.10
C GLU A 488 -45.17 -42.22 -28.88
N THR A 489 -44.43 -42.48 -29.98
CA THR A 489 -43.03 -42.90 -29.90
C THR A 489 -42.15 -41.78 -29.36
N VAL A 490 -42.32 -40.56 -29.91
CA VAL A 490 -41.61 -39.36 -29.47
C VAL A 490 -41.82 -39.10 -27.98
N LYS A 491 -43.07 -39.18 -27.49
CA LYS A 491 -43.39 -39.00 -26.06
C LYS A 491 -42.64 -39.99 -25.17
N SER A 492 -42.71 -41.28 -25.51
CA SER A 492 -42.06 -42.34 -24.73
C SER A 492 -40.54 -42.19 -24.67
N GLU A 493 -39.92 -41.78 -25.78
CA GLU A 493 -38.47 -41.56 -25.85
C GLU A 493 -38.04 -40.33 -25.06
N LEU A 494 -38.82 -39.24 -25.09
CA LEU A 494 -38.54 -38.05 -24.30
C LEU A 494 -38.60 -38.32 -22.80
N ILE A 495 -39.61 -39.07 -22.33
CA ILE A 495 -39.70 -39.51 -20.93
C ILE A 495 -38.46 -40.32 -20.55
N ASN A 496 -38.09 -41.31 -21.36
CA ASN A 496 -36.91 -42.14 -21.11
C ASN A 496 -35.62 -41.32 -21.11
N TRP A 497 -35.50 -40.36 -22.02
CA TRP A 497 -34.35 -39.46 -22.10
C TRP A 497 -34.22 -38.62 -20.83
N ILE A 498 -35.31 -37.96 -20.38
CA ILE A 498 -35.32 -37.14 -19.16
C ILE A 498 -34.96 -38.00 -17.94
N ASN A 499 -35.61 -39.17 -17.79
CA ASN A 499 -35.36 -40.10 -16.70
C ASN A 499 -33.89 -40.54 -16.63
N ASN A 500 -33.30 -40.87 -17.79
CA ASN A 500 -31.91 -41.31 -17.87
C ASN A 500 -30.90 -40.18 -17.64
N LYS A 501 -31.18 -38.97 -18.15
CA LYS A 501 -30.31 -37.78 -18.04
C LYS A 501 -30.25 -37.30 -16.60
N TYR A 502 -31.40 -37.15 -15.94
CA TYR A 502 -31.51 -36.54 -14.61
C TYR A 502 -31.61 -37.57 -13.47
N LYS A 503 -31.61 -38.87 -13.79
CA LYS A 503 -31.75 -39.96 -12.81
C LYS A 503 -33.04 -39.83 -11.98
N ILE A 504 -34.13 -39.46 -12.64
CA ILE A 504 -35.47 -39.34 -12.08
C ILE A 504 -36.43 -40.32 -12.76
N SER A 505 -37.67 -40.41 -12.26
CA SER A 505 -38.73 -41.22 -12.86
C SER A 505 -39.99 -40.37 -13.02
N ILE A 506 -40.20 -39.78 -14.19
CA ILE A 506 -41.36 -38.98 -14.54
C ILE A 506 -42.37 -39.78 -15.38
N SER A 507 -43.65 -39.37 -15.32
CA SER A 507 -44.71 -39.90 -16.19
C SER A 507 -45.57 -38.79 -16.79
N GLU A 508 -46.19 -39.05 -17.94
CA GLU A 508 -47.14 -38.11 -18.56
C GLU A 508 -48.40 -37.92 -17.69
N SER A 509 -48.84 -38.92 -16.93
CA SER A 509 -50.04 -38.77 -16.09
C SER A 509 -49.82 -37.83 -14.90
N GLU A 510 -48.64 -37.86 -14.28
CA GLU A 510 -48.38 -37.17 -13.01
C GLU A 510 -47.53 -35.91 -13.14
N ASP A 511 -46.54 -35.91 -14.05
CA ASP A 511 -45.43 -34.97 -13.99
C ASP A 511 -45.39 -33.95 -15.13
N ILE A 512 -45.82 -34.32 -16.34
CA ILE A 512 -45.69 -33.48 -17.53
C ILE A 512 -46.93 -33.54 -18.42
N ASP A 513 -47.13 -32.50 -19.23
CA ASP A 513 -48.06 -32.48 -20.36
C ASP A 513 -47.29 -32.23 -21.65
N PHE A 514 -47.66 -32.96 -22.71
CA PHE A 514 -47.16 -32.72 -24.06
C PHE A 514 -48.12 -31.83 -24.85
N SER A 515 -47.56 -30.92 -25.64
CA SER A 515 -48.31 -29.99 -26.50
C SER A 515 -47.49 -29.60 -27.72
N GLU A 516 -48.08 -28.84 -28.66
CA GLU A 516 -47.39 -28.30 -29.84
C GLU A 516 -46.62 -29.37 -30.64
N PHE A 517 -47.20 -30.57 -30.79
CA PHE A 517 -46.57 -31.62 -31.58
C PHE A 517 -46.66 -31.29 -33.08
N GLU A 518 -45.50 -31.23 -33.72
CA GLU A 518 -45.33 -31.10 -35.17
C GLU A 518 -44.49 -32.28 -35.64
N GLU A 519 -45.09 -33.16 -36.45
CA GLU A 519 -44.38 -34.29 -37.04
C GLU A 519 -43.22 -33.82 -37.93
N ALA A 520 -42.04 -34.41 -37.74
CA ALA A 520 -40.93 -34.22 -38.66
C ALA A 520 -41.25 -34.91 -39.99
N LYS A 521 -41.19 -34.17 -41.11
CA LYS A 521 -41.60 -34.69 -42.43
C LYS A 521 -40.44 -35.04 -43.36
N GLU A 522 -39.32 -34.35 -43.21
CA GLU A 522 -38.10 -34.54 -44.00
C GLU A 522 -36.91 -33.92 -43.26
N THR A 523 -35.68 -34.30 -43.62
CA THR A 523 -34.46 -33.84 -42.91
C THR A 523 -34.32 -32.31 -42.87
N SER A 524 -34.82 -31.61 -43.88
CA SER A 524 -34.81 -30.14 -43.96
C SER A 524 -35.97 -29.47 -43.19
N LYS A 525 -36.95 -30.24 -42.71
CA LYS A 525 -38.12 -29.78 -41.96
C LYS A 525 -38.22 -30.56 -40.65
N PRO A 526 -37.41 -30.20 -39.64
CA PRO A 526 -37.49 -30.84 -38.34
C PRO A 526 -38.89 -30.63 -37.74
N GLY A 527 -39.34 -31.62 -36.98
CA GLY A 527 -40.55 -31.52 -36.19
C GLY A 527 -40.29 -30.85 -34.85
N SER A 528 -41.32 -30.74 -34.03
CA SER A 528 -41.19 -30.22 -32.67
C SER A 528 -42.21 -30.83 -31.71
N ILE A 529 -41.92 -30.76 -30.41
CA ILE A 529 -42.88 -31.10 -29.37
C ILE A 529 -42.53 -30.33 -28.10
N LYS A 530 -43.52 -29.81 -27.40
CA LYS A 530 -43.33 -29.07 -26.15
C LYS A 530 -43.71 -29.92 -24.95
N ILE A 531 -42.85 -29.92 -23.94
CA ILE A 531 -43.09 -30.53 -22.64
C ILE A 531 -43.28 -29.41 -21.62
N THR A 532 -44.38 -29.46 -20.86
CA THR A 532 -44.64 -28.56 -19.75
C THR A 532 -44.77 -29.37 -18.48
N ALA A 533 -44.07 -28.99 -17.41
CA ALA A 533 -44.24 -29.63 -16.13
C ALA A 533 -45.63 -29.31 -15.55
N LYS A 534 -46.30 -30.33 -15.02
CA LYS A 534 -47.56 -30.16 -14.29
C LYS A 534 -47.30 -29.40 -12.99
N ASN A 535 -48.24 -28.55 -12.61
CA ASN A 535 -48.18 -27.86 -11.30
C ASN A 535 -48.15 -28.83 -10.12
N SER A 536 -48.71 -30.04 -10.28
CA SER A 536 -48.68 -31.12 -9.29
C SER A 536 -47.36 -31.90 -9.24
N SER A 537 -46.44 -31.69 -10.20
CA SER A 537 -45.20 -32.46 -10.24
C SER A 537 -44.30 -32.08 -9.06
N THR A 538 -43.82 -33.11 -8.37
CA THR A 538 -42.80 -33.03 -7.32
C THR A 538 -41.39 -33.25 -7.85
N LYS A 539 -41.23 -33.47 -9.18
CA LYS A 539 -39.95 -33.88 -9.80
C LYS A 539 -39.44 -32.88 -10.81
N VAL A 540 -40.33 -32.21 -11.55
CA VAL A 540 -39.98 -31.26 -12.61
C VAL A 540 -40.77 -29.96 -12.51
N LYS A 541 -40.26 -28.89 -13.11
CA LYS A 541 -40.92 -27.58 -13.25
C LYS A 541 -40.58 -26.95 -14.60
N GLY A 542 -41.25 -25.85 -14.95
CA GLY A 542 -40.99 -25.11 -16.19
C GLY A 542 -41.48 -25.83 -17.45
N SER A 543 -40.96 -25.43 -18.61
CA SER A 543 -41.31 -26.02 -19.91
C SER A 543 -40.16 -25.93 -20.91
N ILE A 544 -40.14 -26.80 -21.91
CA ILE A 544 -39.18 -26.76 -23.01
C ILE A 544 -39.79 -27.30 -24.31
N LYS A 545 -39.34 -26.75 -25.46
CA LYS A 545 -39.65 -27.26 -26.79
C LYS A 545 -38.47 -28.06 -27.35
N PHE A 546 -38.70 -29.34 -27.61
CA PHE A 546 -37.75 -30.22 -28.27
C PHE A 546 -37.85 -30.08 -29.79
N THR A 547 -36.69 -30.17 -30.46
CA THR A 547 -36.59 -30.27 -31.91
C THR A 547 -36.46 -31.75 -32.29
N LEU A 548 -37.32 -32.21 -33.19
CA LEU A 548 -37.35 -33.59 -33.67
C LEU A 548 -36.60 -33.67 -34.99
N THR A 549 -35.49 -34.39 -35.01
CA THR A 549 -34.79 -34.70 -36.26
C THR A 549 -35.61 -35.72 -37.04
N TYR A 550 -35.92 -35.42 -38.30
CA TYR A 550 -36.67 -36.34 -39.15
C TYR A 550 -36.01 -37.71 -39.21
N MET A 551 -36.78 -38.72 -38.83
CA MET A 551 -36.39 -40.09 -38.99
C MET A 551 -36.85 -40.58 -40.36
N ASP A 552 -35.92 -40.65 -41.30
CA ASP A 552 -36.17 -41.23 -42.61
C ASP A 552 -36.41 -42.76 -42.45
N PRO A 553 -37.58 -43.27 -42.87
CA PRO A 553 -37.92 -44.69 -42.70
C PRO A 553 -37.00 -45.62 -43.50
N SER A 554 -36.24 -45.11 -44.48
CA SER A 554 -35.21 -45.89 -45.18
C SER A 554 -33.95 -46.17 -44.35
N ILE A 555 -33.78 -45.46 -43.22
CA ILE A 555 -32.65 -45.62 -42.31
C ILE A 555 -32.82 -46.93 -41.52
N LYS A 556 -31.88 -47.83 -41.73
CA LYS A 556 -31.94 -49.18 -41.20
C LYS A 556 -31.59 -49.21 -39.71
N SER A 557 -32.27 -50.04 -38.93
CA SER A 557 -31.94 -50.24 -37.52
C SER A 557 -30.92 -51.37 -37.38
N LEU A 558 -29.82 -51.12 -36.66
CA LEU A 558 -28.81 -52.15 -36.38
C LEU A 558 -29.42 -53.35 -35.63
N LYS A 559 -30.48 -53.14 -34.83
CA LYS A 559 -31.20 -54.23 -34.17
C LYS A 559 -31.87 -55.20 -35.14
N ASP A 560 -32.05 -54.80 -36.40
CA ASP A 560 -32.71 -55.62 -37.42
C ASP A 560 -31.71 -56.54 -38.14
N ILE A 561 -30.42 -56.50 -37.76
CA ILE A 561 -29.42 -57.46 -38.22
C ILE A 561 -29.75 -58.82 -37.59
N THR A 562 -30.24 -59.75 -38.40
CA THR A 562 -30.65 -61.08 -37.94
C THR A 562 -29.48 -62.04 -37.74
N ASN A 563 -28.39 -61.87 -38.47
CA ASN A 563 -27.17 -62.67 -38.29
C ASN A 563 -26.20 -61.98 -37.33
N THR A 564 -26.39 -62.18 -36.03
CA THR A 564 -25.55 -61.60 -34.98
C THR A 564 -24.37 -62.49 -34.57
N ILE A 565 -24.27 -63.70 -35.12
CA ILE A 565 -23.15 -64.61 -34.85
C ILE A 565 -22.05 -64.35 -35.89
N LEU A 566 -20.87 -63.92 -35.43
CA LEU A 566 -19.72 -63.65 -36.29
C LEU A 566 -18.81 -64.88 -36.40
N GLU A 567 -18.20 -65.03 -37.57
CA GLU A 567 -17.19 -66.06 -37.86
C GLU A 567 -15.83 -65.39 -38.16
N PRO A 568 -15.11 -64.89 -37.14
CA PRO A 568 -13.80 -64.30 -37.34
C PRO A 568 -12.74 -65.37 -37.70
N LYS A 569 -11.65 -64.96 -38.35
CA LYS A 569 -10.54 -65.88 -38.73
C LYS A 569 -9.81 -66.46 -37.51
N ASP A 570 -9.68 -65.66 -36.46
CA ASP A 570 -9.01 -65.98 -35.20
C ASP A 570 -9.64 -65.13 -34.08
N ASN A 571 -9.26 -65.38 -32.83
CA ASN A 571 -9.80 -64.65 -31.68
C ASN A 571 -9.16 -63.26 -31.47
N ALA A 572 -8.34 -62.77 -32.41
CA ALA A 572 -7.74 -61.45 -32.26
C ALA A 572 -8.81 -60.37 -32.50
N LYS A 573 -8.85 -59.36 -31.62
CA LYS A 573 -9.79 -58.22 -31.71
C LYS A 573 -9.90 -57.60 -33.12
N PRO A 574 -8.80 -57.41 -33.90
CA PRO A 574 -8.90 -56.90 -35.27
C PRO A 574 -9.70 -57.81 -36.22
N SER A 575 -9.58 -59.13 -36.09
CA SER A 575 -10.33 -60.11 -36.89
C SER A 575 -11.83 -60.05 -36.58
N ILE A 576 -12.18 -59.84 -35.31
CA ILE A 576 -13.57 -59.71 -34.85
C ILE A 576 -14.19 -58.37 -35.29
N ILE A 577 -13.45 -57.27 -35.18
CA ILE A 577 -13.86 -55.96 -35.71
C ILE A 577 -14.12 -56.06 -37.22
N LYS A 578 -13.23 -56.73 -37.97
CA LYS A 578 -13.41 -56.92 -39.41
C LYS A 578 -14.67 -57.74 -39.73
N ALA A 579 -14.95 -58.79 -38.96
CA ALA A 579 -16.17 -59.59 -39.13
C ALA A 579 -17.43 -58.78 -38.82
N ALA A 580 -17.44 -58.01 -37.72
CA ALA A 580 -18.55 -57.13 -37.34
C ALA A 580 -18.81 -56.06 -38.42
N ASN A 581 -17.77 -55.38 -38.89
CA ASN A 581 -17.87 -54.42 -39.99
C ASN A 581 -18.42 -55.06 -41.28
N SER A 582 -18.02 -56.30 -41.57
CA SER A 582 -18.53 -57.03 -42.74
C SER A 582 -20.02 -57.33 -42.61
N ALA A 583 -20.49 -57.75 -41.43
CA ALA A 583 -21.91 -57.98 -41.16
C ALA A 583 -22.73 -56.69 -41.29
N ILE A 584 -22.24 -55.58 -40.73
CA ILE A 584 -22.88 -54.26 -40.84
C ILE A 584 -22.92 -53.79 -42.29
N LYS A 585 -21.84 -53.96 -43.05
CA LYS A 585 -21.79 -53.63 -44.49
C LYS A 585 -22.69 -54.49 -45.35
N ALA A 586 -22.86 -55.78 -45.02
CA ALA A 586 -23.82 -56.64 -45.70
C ALA A 586 -25.26 -56.17 -45.45
N PHE A 587 -25.55 -55.72 -44.23
CA PHE A 587 -26.85 -55.16 -43.89
C PHE A 587 -27.08 -53.77 -44.51
N CYS A 588 -26.08 -52.90 -44.47
CA CYS A 588 -26.12 -51.54 -44.98
C CYS A 588 -24.80 -51.17 -45.66
N SER A 589 -24.71 -51.41 -46.96
CA SER A 589 -23.48 -51.21 -47.74
C SER A 589 -22.95 -49.78 -47.72
N SER A 590 -23.83 -48.79 -47.54
CA SER A 590 -23.50 -47.37 -47.49
C SER A 590 -22.95 -46.90 -46.14
N ALA A 591 -23.12 -47.67 -45.05
CA ALA A 591 -22.70 -47.24 -43.72
C ALA A 591 -21.18 -47.28 -43.55
N VAL A 592 -20.56 -46.22 -43.04
CA VAL A 592 -19.11 -46.11 -42.83
C VAL A 592 -18.78 -46.12 -41.34
N GLU A 593 -17.84 -46.96 -40.90
CA GLU A 593 -17.37 -46.97 -39.51
C GLU A 593 -16.75 -45.60 -39.16
N ASN A 594 -17.00 -45.13 -37.94
CA ASN A 594 -16.69 -43.80 -37.41
C ASN A 594 -17.47 -42.63 -38.05
N THR A 595 -18.27 -42.85 -39.10
CA THR A 595 -19.22 -41.84 -39.61
C THR A 595 -20.64 -42.17 -39.20
N ASP A 596 -21.05 -43.42 -39.43
CA ASP A 596 -22.42 -43.89 -39.25
C ASP A 596 -22.58 -44.83 -38.04
N TYR A 597 -21.50 -45.50 -37.63
CA TYR A 597 -21.48 -46.36 -36.45
C TYR A 597 -20.07 -46.45 -35.86
N TYR A 598 -19.93 -47.00 -34.67
CA TYR A 598 -18.65 -47.42 -34.10
C TYR A 598 -18.83 -48.73 -33.33
N LEU A 599 -17.73 -49.45 -33.14
CA LEU A 599 -17.70 -50.71 -32.40
C LEU A 599 -17.07 -50.49 -31.03
N ASP A 600 -17.68 -51.04 -29.99
CA ASP A 600 -17.23 -50.92 -28.61
C ASP A 600 -17.63 -52.15 -27.78
N HIS A 601 -17.36 -52.15 -26.47
CA HIS A 601 -17.75 -53.21 -25.52
C HIS A 601 -17.32 -54.62 -25.98
N TYR A 602 -16.05 -54.73 -26.38
CA TYR A 602 -15.44 -55.98 -26.79
C TYR A 602 -15.11 -56.87 -25.59
N ASP A 603 -15.69 -58.07 -25.57
CA ASP A 603 -15.33 -59.15 -24.64
C ASP A 603 -14.85 -60.36 -25.46
N GLY A 604 -13.61 -60.79 -25.23
CA GLY A 604 -12.99 -61.88 -25.97
C GLY A 604 -13.61 -63.25 -25.68
N ALA A 605 -13.62 -64.13 -26.68
CA ALA A 605 -14.02 -65.52 -26.51
C ALA A 605 -12.91 -66.34 -25.82
N SER A 606 -13.28 -67.37 -25.08
CA SER A 606 -12.37 -68.38 -24.51
C SER A 606 -12.97 -69.79 -24.69
N ASP A 607 -12.20 -70.85 -24.39
CA ASP A 607 -12.69 -72.22 -24.58
C ASP A 607 -13.98 -72.45 -23.76
N GLY A 608 -15.11 -72.66 -24.44
CA GLY A 608 -16.43 -72.81 -23.84
C GLY A 608 -17.19 -71.51 -23.52
N VAL A 609 -16.63 -70.33 -23.82
CA VAL A 609 -17.29 -69.02 -23.61
C VAL A 609 -17.28 -68.21 -24.90
N ASP A 610 -18.47 -67.89 -25.42
CA ASP A 610 -18.62 -67.00 -26.58
C ASP A 610 -18.19 -65.58 -26.22
N GLY A 611 -17.45 -64.94 -27.11
CA GLY A 611 -17.13 -63.52 -27.04
C GLY A 611 -18.27 -62.67 -27.58
N LYS A 612 -18.20 -61.36 -27.34
CA LYS A 612 -19.16 -60.38 -27.86
C LYS A 612 -18.52 -59.03 -28.22
N ILE A 613 -19.17 -58.30 -29.11
CA ILE A 613 -18.83 -56.92 -29.46
C ILE A 613 -20.11 -56.16 -29.81
N GLU A 614 -20.22 -54.90 -29.42
CA GLU A 614 -21.40 -54.08 -29.69
C GLU A 614 -21.12 -53.02 -30.76
N ALA A 615 -22.05 -52.86 -31.68
CA ALA A 615 -22.05 -51.78 -32.66
C ALA A 615 -23.09 -50.73 -32.29
N PHE A 616 -22.70 -49.46 -32.27
CA PHE A 616 -23.57 -48.33 -31.95
C PHE A 616 -23.68 -47.41 -33.17
N ALA A 617 -24.89 -47.15 -33.65
CA ALA A 617 -25.10 -46.13 -34.67
C ALA A 617 -24.81 -44.74 -34.10
N LYS A 618 -24.10 -43.90 -34.86
CA LYS A 618 -23.88 -42.50 -34.47
C LYS A 618 -25.18 -41.71 -34.61
N PRO A 619 -25.49 -40.74 -33.72
CA PRO A 619 -26.68 -39.90 -33.84
C PRO A 619 -26.76 -39.13 -35.18
N THR A 620 -25.61 -38.83 -35.77
CA THR A 620 -25.45 -38.16 -37.07
C THR A 620 -25.53 -39.10 -38.28
N SER A 621 -25.66 -40.40 -38.06
CA SER A 621 -25.67 -41.42 -39.11
C SER A 621 -26.81 -41.19 -40.09
N LYS A 622 -26.51 -41.17 -41.38
CA LYS A 622 -27.54 -41.05 -42.41
C LYS A 622 -28.18 -42.40 -42.73
N TYR A 623 -27.60 -43.50 -42.29
CA TYR A 623 -27.96 -44.84 -42.75
C TYR A 623 -28.33 -45.83 -41.66
N LEU A 624 -27.90 -45.59 -40.42
CA LEU A 624 -28.06 -46.51 -39.31
C LEU A 624 -28.71 -45.82 -38.09
N LYS A 625 -29.48 -46.60 -37.32
CA LYS A 625 -29.95 -46.25 -35.97
C LYS A 625 -29.75 -47.41 -35.00
N LYS A 626 -29.89 -47.15 -33.70
CA LYS A 626 -29.80 -48.12 -32.59
C LYS A 626 -28.41 -48.79 -32.48
N SER A 627 -28.33 -49.84 -31.66
CA SER A 627 -27.16 -50.69 -31.50
C SER A 627 -27.50 -52.16 -31.74
N VAL A 628 -26.49 -52.99 -31.95
CA VAL A 628 -26.59 -54.45 -32.01
C VAL A 628 -25.42 -55.08 -31.29
N THR A 629 -25.68 -56.17 -30.56
CA THR A 629 -24.64 -57.00 -29.94
C THR A 629 -24.38 -58.21 -30.84
N PHE A 630 -23.14 -58.35 -31.29
CA PHE A 630 -22.66 -59.53 -32.00
C PHE A 630 -22.02 -60.50 -31.03
N THR A 631 -22.14 -61.81 -31.28
CA THR A 631 -21.45 -62.87 -30.54
C THR A 631 -20.52 -63.67 -31.46
N PHE A 632 -19.49 -64.32 -30.92
CA PHE A 632 -18.58 -65.17 -31.70
C PHE A 632 -17.98 -66.28 -30.83
N LYS A 633 -17.78 -67.46 -31.44
CA LYS A 633 -17.18 -68.62 -30.75
C LYS A 633 -15.66 -68.52 -30.72
N PHE A 634 -15.05 -69.16 -29.73
CA PHE A 634 -13.60 -69.33 -29.66
C PHE A 634 -13.10 -70.20 -30.81
N VAL A 635 -12.25 -69.63 -31.66
CA VAL A 635 -11.58 -70.31 -32.77
C VAL A 635 -10.31 -70.99 -32.24
N LYS A 636 -10.24 -72.32 -32.31
CA LYS A 636 -9.07 -73.09 -31.83
C LYS A 636 -7.88 -73.01 -32.77
#